data_AF-A0A541C0X0-F1
#
_entry.id   AF-A0A541C0X0-F1
#
_cell.length_a   1.000
_cell.length_b   1.000
_cell.length_c   1.000
_cell.angle_alpha   90.00
_cell.angle_beta   90.00
_cell.angle_gamma   90.00
#
_symmetry.space_group_name_H-M   'P 1'
#
loop_
_entity.id
_entity.type
_entity.pdbx_description
1 polymer ?
#
loop_
_entity_poly.entity_id
_entity_poly.type
_entity_poly.pdbx_seq_one_letter_code
_entity_poly.pdbx_strand_id
1 'polypeptide(L)'
;MDRATFCLRARLDAGTLDAWIEAGYLRRELAEADLARALLVRDLIEDLGVNEEGVEVVLDLVDQLHAARAALRRVLAVLAEEDRGVLERVRARIWPDRT
;
A
#
# COMPACT_ATOMS: atom_id res chain seq x y z
N MET A 1 -14.87 -6.15 -4.67
CA MET A 1 -15.37 -7.03 -3.59
C MET A 1 -16.69 -6.46 -3.08
N ASP A 2 -17.68 -7.27 -2.73
CA ASP A 2 -18.90 -6.74 -2.10
C ASP A 2 -18.63 -6.28 -0.65
N ARG A 3 -19.45 -5.35 -0.14
CA ARG A 3 -19.23 -4.71 1.17
C ARG A 3 -19.34 -5.68 2.34
N ALA A 4 -20.25 -6.65 2.28
CA ALA A 4 -20.45 -7.60 3.37
C ALA A 4 -19.23 -8.54 3.50
N THR A 5 -18.73 -9.06 2.38
CA THR A 5 -17.49 -9.84 2.35
C THR A 5 -16.29 -9.03 2.83
N PHE A 6 -16.20 -7.76 2.45
CA PHE A 6 -15.10 -6.89 2.89
C PHE A 6 -15.13 -6.69 4.41
N CYS A 7 -16.27 -6.30 4.98
CA CYS A 7 -16.46 -6.14 6.42
C CYS A 7 -16.07 -7.39 7.20
N LEU A 8 -16.52 -8.57 6.73
CA LEU A 8 -16.17 -9.84 7.37
C LEU A 8 -14.65 -10.10 7.36
N ARG A 9 -13.99 -9.88 6.22
CA ARG A 9 -12.54 -10.14 6.07
C ARG A 9 -11.67 -9.12 6.80
N ALA A 10 -12.08 -7.85 6.79
CA ALA A 10 -11.38 -6.77 7.48
C ALA A 10 -11.67 -6.74 8.99
N ARG A 11 -12.71 -7.47 9.44
CA ARG A 11 -13.27 -7.44 10.80
C ARG A 11 -13.78 -6.04 11.18
N LEU A 12 -14.48 -5.40 10.25
CA LEU A 12 -15.08 -4.08 10.43
C LEU A 12 -16.60 -4.20 10.43
N ASP A 13 -17.27 -3.41 11.26
CA ASP A 13 -18.69 -3.14 11.08
C ASP A 13 -18.92 -2.15 9.92
N ALA A 14 -20.17 -2.03 9.49
CA ALA A 14 -20.54 -1.18 8.35
C ALA A 14 -20.31 0.32 8.62
N GLY A 15 -20.49 0.76 9.87
CA GLY A 15 -20.30 2.15 10.26
C GLY A 15 -18.82 2.54 10.23
N THR A 16 -17.95 1.69 10.76
CA THR A 16 -16.50 1.89 10.68
C THR A 16 -16.01 1.89 9.24
N LEU A 17 -16.53 0.99 8.39
CA LEU A 17 -16.22 1.00 6.96
C LEU A 17 -16.60 2.33 6.29
N ASP A 18 -17.80 2.85 6.55
CA ASP A 18 -18.22 4.14 5.98
C ASP A 18 -17.37 5.29 6.52
N ALA A 19 -17.09 5.32 7.82
CA ALA A 19 -16.21 6.34 8.41
C ALA A 19 -14.83 6.35 7.75
N TRP A 20 -14.23 5.18 7.50
CA TRP A 20 -12.92 5.07 6.86
C TRP A 20 -12.93 5.39 5.37
N ILE A 21 -14.06 5.20 4.69
CA ILE A 21 -14.24 5.67 3.31
C ILE A 21 -14.32 7.19 3.28
N GLU A 22 -15.09 7.80 4.19
CA GLU A 22 -15.23 9.25 4.28
C GLU A 22 -13.94 9.95 4.72
N ALA A 23 -13.17 9.34 5.64
CA ALA A 23 -11.84 9.79 6.03
C ALA A 23 -10.77 9.58 4.93
N GLY A 24 -11.12 8.93 3.81
CA GLY A 24 -10.21 8.69 2.69
C GLY A 24 -9.22 7.55 2.92
N TYR A 25 -9.32 6.81 4.02
CA TYR A 25 -8.44 5.67 4.31
C TYR A 25 -8.73 4.51 3.35
N LEU A 26 -9.98 4.34 2.93
CA LEU A 26 -10.41 3.30 2.00
C LEU A 26 -11.11 3.91 0.78
N ARG A 27 -10.98 3.25 -0.36
CA ARG A 27 -11.72 3.63 -1.57
C ARG A 27 -13.13 3.05 -1.55
N ARG A 28 -14.07 3.74 -2.19
CA ARG A 28 -15.45 3.23 -2.39
C ARG A 28 -15.48 1.92 -3.18
N GLU A 29 -14.57 1.77 -4.14
CA GLU A 29 -14.38 0.54 -4.89
C GLU A 29 -13.41 -0.40 -4.17
N LEU A 30 -13.97 -1.23 -3.30
CA LEU A 30 -13.21 -2.14 -2.43
C LEU A 30 -12.50 -3.22 -3.26
N ALA A 31 -11.17 -3.13 -3.32
CA ALA A 31 -10.27 -4.10 -3.91
C ALA A 31 -9.47 -4.85 -2.84
N GLU A 32 -8.73 -5.88 -3.26
CA GLU A 32 -7.90 -6.68 -2.35
C GLU A 32 -6.80 -5.85 -1.67
N ALA A 33 -6.29 -4.82 -2.34
CA ALA A 33 -5.34 -3.87 -1.76
C ALA A 33 -5.95 -3.06 -0.61
N ASP A 34 -7.24 -2.71 -0.70
CA ASP A 34 -7.93 -1.98 0.36
C ASP A 34 -8.16 -2.87 1.59
N LEU A 35 -8.23 -4.20 1.42
CA LEU A 35 -8.28 -5.13 2.56
C LEU A 35 -6.98 -5.09 3.36
N ALA A 36 -5.83 -5.13 2.68
CA ALA A 36 -4.54 -5.00 3.36
C ALA A 36 -4.41 -3.66 4.08
N ARG A 37 -4.89 -2.57 3.46
CA ARG A 37 -4.92 -1.25 4.09
C ARG A 37 -5.85 -1.20 5.31
N ALA A 38 -7.06 -1.78 5.22
CA ALA A 38 -7.99 -1.84 6.35
C ALA A 38 -7.41 -2.61 7.54
N LEU A 39 -6.74 -3.75 7.29
CA LEU A 39 -6.06 -4.52 8.33
C LEU A 39 -4.94 -3.69 8.98
N LEU A 40 -4.14 -2.97 8.18
CA LEU A 40 -3.10 -2.07 8.71
C LEU A 40 -3.68 -0.97 9.60
N VAL A 41 -4.74 -0.28 9.15
CA VAL A 41 -5.38 0.78 9.95
C VAL A 41 -5.89 0.22 11.27
N ARG A 42 -6.53 -0.95 11.25
CA ARG A 42 -6.98 -1.62 12.47
C ARG A 42 -5.81 -1.91 13.40
N ASP A 43 -4.74 -2.52 12.92
CA ASP A 43 -3.59 -2.88 13.75
C ASP A 43 -2.95 -1.60 14.35
N LEU A 44 -2.86 -0.50 13.59
CA LEU A 44 -2.38 0.79 14.10
C LEU A 44 -3.23 1.33 15.26
N ILE A 45 -4.56 1.26 15.13
CA ILE A 45 -5.49 1.80 16.14
C ILE A 45 -5.58 0.87 17.35
N GLU A 46 -5.85 -0.42 17.13
CA GLU A 46 -6.16 -1.39 18.18
C GLU A 46 -4.91 -1.90 18.91
N ASP A 47 -3.85 -2.23 18.16
CA ASP A 47 -2.65 -2.87 18.76
C ASP A 47 -1.58 -1.85 19.13
N LEU A 48 -1.45 -0.75 18.36
CA LEU A 48 -0.43 0.28 18.59
C LEU A 48 -0.95 1.57 19.25
N GLY A 49 -2.26 1.73 19.40
CA GLY A 49 -2.86 2.91 20.05
C GLY A 49 -2.61 4.22 19.30
N VAL A 50 -2.42 4.15 17.97
CA VAL A 50 -2.23 5.32 17.11
C VAL A 50 -3.57 6.06 16.97
N ASN A 51 -3.54 7.38 17.15
CA ASN A 51 -4.70 8.25 16.95
C ASN A 51 -5.03 8.44 15.46
N GLU A 52 -6.18 9.03 15.16
CA GLU A 52 -6.65 9.28 13.79
C GLU A 52 -5.64 10.10 12.98
N GLU A 53 -5.06 11.16 13.55
CA GLU A 53 -4.04 11.96 12.86
C GLU A 53 -2.76 11.17 12.58
N GLY A 54 -2.38 10.26 13.50
CA GLY A 54 -1.22 9.38 13.32
C GLY A 54 -1.46 8.34 12.22
N VAL A 55 -2.69 7.82 12.11
CA VAL A 55 -3.08 6.89 11.05
C VAL A 55 -2.93 7.56 9.69
N GLU A 56 -3.41 8.80 9.54
CA GLU A 56 -3.25 9.58 8.30
C GLU A 56 -1.79 9.68 7.87
N VAL A 57 -0.90 10.06 8.80
CA VAL A 57 0.53 10.18 8.52
C VAL A 57 1.12 8.85 8.08
N VAL A 58 0.78 7.75 8.75
CA VAL A 58 1.29 6.41 8.39
C VAL A 58 0.79 5.99 7.01
N LEU A 59 -0.48 6.21 6.69
CA LEU A 59 -1.05 5.89 5.38
C LEU A 59 -0.38 6.72 4.28
N ASP A 60 -0.16 8.00 4.50
CA ASP A 60 0.57 8.87 3.56
C ASP A 60 2.00 8.37 3.31
N LEU A 61 2.71 7.96 4.36
CA LEU A 61 4.07 7.41 4.22
C LEU A 61 4.09 6.08 3.46
N VAL A 62 3.11 5.20 3.71
CA VAL A 62 2.95 3.95 2.97
C VAL A 62 2.67 4.23 1.49
N ASP A 63 1.81 5.21 1.20
CA ASP A 63 1.47 5.60 -0.17
C ASP A 63 2.66 6.21 -0.90
N GLN A 64 3.43 7.06 -0.23
CA GLN A 64 4.69 7.60 -0.74
C GLN A 64 5.70 6.47 -1.04
N LEU A 65 5.82 5.47 -0.16
CA LEU A 65 6.70 4.32 -0.39
C LEU A 65 6.23 3.49 -1.60
N HIS A 66 4.93 3.27 -1.75
CA HIS A 66 4.38 2.58 -2.92
C HIS A 66 4.62 3.36 -4.22
N ALA A 67 4.43 4.68 -4.21
CA ALA A 67 4.72 5.56 -5.33
C ALA A 67 6.21 5.52 -5.71
N ALA A 68 7.11 5.60 -4.73
CA ALA A 68 8.55 5.50 -4.95
C ALA A 68 8.94 4.14 -5.56
N ARG A 69 8.40 3.04 -5.02
CA ARG A 69 8.62 1.69 -5.58
C ARG A 69 8.09 1.55 -7.00
N ALA A 70 6.94 2.16 -7.31
CA ALA A 70 6.37 2.16 -8.66
C ALA A 70 7.25 2.97 -9.63
N ALA A 71 7.73 4.14 -9.21
CA ALA A 71 8.64 4.96 -10.01
C ALA A 71 9.94 4.20 -10.34
N LEU A 72 10.56 3.56 -9.35
CA LEU A 72 11.76 2.76 -9.56
C LEU A 72 11.51 1.60 -10.54
N ARG A 73 10.38 0.89 -10.40
CA ARG A 73 10.02 -0.19 -11.33
C ARG A 73 9.86 0.32 -12.76
N ARG A 74 9.24 1.50 -12.95
CA ARG A 74 9.12 2.13 -14.28
C ARG A 74 10.48 2.46 -14.88
N VAL A 75 11.38 3.05 -14.09
CA VAL A 75 12.76 3.35 -14.54
C VAL A 75 13.47 2.07 -14.97
N LEU A 76 13.39 0.99 -14.18
CA LEU A 76 14.00 -0.28 -14.54
C LEU A 76 13.36 -0.90 -15.79
N ALA A 77 12.05 -0.77 -15.98
CA ALA A 77 11.38 -1.25 -17.18
C ALA A 77 11.85 -0.51 -18.45
N VAL A 78 11.93 0.82 -18.41
CA VAL A 78 12.46 1.64 -19.51
C VAL A 78 13.90 1.25 -19.84
N LEU A 79 14.76 1.10 -18.82
CA LEU A 79 16.14 0.64 -19.04
C LEU A 79 16.21 -0.75 -19.69
N ALA A 80 15.29 -1.66 -19.32
CA ALA A 80 15.22 -3.00 -19.89
C ALA A 80 14.82 -2.99 -21.37
N GLU A 81 13.92 -2.08 -21.75
CA GLU A 81 13.45 -1.88 -23.12
C GLU A 81 14.53 -1.29 -24.02
N GLU A 82 15.31 -0.33 -23.51
CA GLU A 82 16.39 0.34 -24.26
C GLU A 82 17.65 -0.53 -24.41
N ASP A 83 18.17 -1.09 -23.32
CA ASP A 83 19.33 -2.00 -23.33
C ASP A 83 19.37 -2.88 -22.06
N ARG A 84 19.12 -4.18 -22.24
CA ARG A 84 19.16 -5.18 -21.17
C ARG A 84 20.53 -5.24 -20.47
N GLY A 85 21.62 -4.92 -21.14
CA GLY A 85 22.96 -4.85 -20.56
C GLY A 85 23.14 -3.68 -19.57
N VAL A 86 22.46 -2.54 -19.79
CA VAL A 86 22.43 -1.43 -18.84
C VAL A 86 21.67 -1.83 -17.58
N LEU A 87 20.51 -2.48 -17.74
CA LEU A 87 19.70 -2.95 -16.62
C LEU A 87 20.49 -3.88 -15.68
N GLU A 88 21.19 -4.87 -16.22
CA GLU A 88 21.96 -5.82 -15.41
C GLU A 88 23.08 -5.12 -14.63
N ARG A 89 23.78 -4.14 -15.24
CA ARG A 89 24.79 -3.34 -14.54
C ARG A 89 24.19 -2.48 -13.42
N VAL A 90 23.03 -1.87 -13.65
CA VAL A 90 22.32 -1.07 -12.63
C VAL A 90 21.83 -1.96 -11.49
N ARG A 91 21.25 -3.13 -11.79
CA ARG A 91 20.79 -4.10 -10.78
C ARG A 91 21.94 -4.60 -9.91
N ALA A 92 23.07 -4.96 -10.50
CA ALA A 92 24.25 -5.42 -9.76
C ALA A 92 24.82 -4.34 -8.82
N ARG A 93 24.67 -3.05 -9.15
CA ARG A 93 25.14 -1.95 -8.30
C ARG A 93 24.18 -1.61 -7.16
N ILE A 94 22.86 -1.68 -7.41
CA ILE A 94 21.84 -1.34 -6.41
C ILE A 94 21.61 -2.50 -5.43
N TRP A 95 21.68 -3.74 -5.90
CA TRP A 95 21.54 -4.94 -5.07
C TRP A 95 22.73 -5.89 -5.27
N PRO A 96 23.85 -5.66 -4.56
CA PRO A 96 25.03 -6.51 -4.70
C PRO A 96 24.81 -7.95 -4.16
N ASP A 97 23.94 -8.15 -3.16
CA ASP A 97 23.88 -9.41 -2.39
C ASP A 97 22.63 -10.29 -2.65
N ARG A 98 22.03 -10.22 -3.85
CA ARG A 98 20.91 -11.11 -4.24
C ARG A 98 21.30 -12.03 -5.40
N THR A 99 22.14 -13.03 -5.11
CA THR A 99 22.37 -14.22 -5.94
C THR A 99 21.82 -15.45 -5.26
#